data_AF-A0A7W0WIJ8-F1
#
_entry.id   AF-A0A7W0WIJ8-F1
#
_cell.length_a   1.000
_cell.length_b   1.000
_cell.length_c   1.000
_cell.angle_alpha   90.00
_cell.angle_beta   90.00
_cell.angle_gamma   90.00
#
_symmetry.space_group_name_H-M   'P 1'
#
loop_
_entity.id
_entity.type
_entity.pdbx_description
1 polymer ?
#
loop_
_entity_poly.entity_id
_entity_poly.type
_entity_poly.pdbx_seq_one_letter_code
_entity_poly.pdbx_strand_id
1 'polypeptide(L)'
;MDKPTRSLDRQRPATAAGNDSDEPTLPGGLAGNGLQAILTLLGKAVRHPDRALLRLLLRGRLARTSLSEERARLLRWVSAQFGVDAQALHAEYVTSGFRREFAARRRELWEYTGPQRLGTSDPLSHEALYLVVRAARPRVVIETGVLYGAASAHILAALARNGEGELFSIDLPHQPEELPHDFLVPHELRERWTLIVGDSRRELPTLVDRLGAIDMFHHDSLHTFEHMTWEFETVFPRLNPDGVLSSHDVRIAHSVREIFRRNAFQVFCERQGLRWSTYHNSGLAALADAPVATPEGGS
;
A
#
# COMPACT_ATOMS: atom_id res chain seq x y z
N MET A 1 -4.07 -61.15 -30.54
CA MET A 1 -4.93 -60.72 -29.43
C MET A 1 -4.23 -59.61 -28.67
N ASP A 2 -4.57 -58.34 -28.78
CA ASP A 2 -5.13 -57.54 -29.86
C ASP A 2 -4.76 -56.10 -29.51
N LYS A 3 -4.21 -55.36 -30.48
CA LYS A 3 -4.12 -53.90 -30.44
C LYS A 3 -5.51 -53.33 -30.79
N PRO A 4 -5.76 -52.07 -30.44
CA PRO A 4 -5.90 -51.06 -31.50
C PRO A 4 -5.19 -49.75 -31.12
N THR A 5 -4.25 -49.23 -31.91
CA THR A 5 -4.37 -48.27 -33.03
C THR A 5 -4.84 -46.85 -32.67
N ARG A 6 -3.87 -45.93 -32.85
CA ARG A 6 -3.90 -44.47 -33.00
C ARG A 6 -5.11 -43.90 -33.75
N SER A 7 -5.55 -42.70 -33.34
CA SER A 7 -5.79 -41.60 -34.28
C SER A 7 -5.03 -40.35 -33.84
N LEU A 8 -4.38 -39.73 -34.82
CA LEU A 8 -3.75 -38.41 -34.76
C LEU A 8 -4.84 -37.37 -35.02
N ASP A 9 -4.81 -36.26 -34.29
CA ASP A 9 -5.23 -34.99 -34.89
C ASP A 9 -4.29 -33.86 -34.49
N ARG A 10 -3.99 -32.99 -35.44
CA ARG A 10 -2.97 -31.93 -35.41
C ARG A 10 -3.66 -30.57 -35.50
N GLN A 11 -3.09 -29.58 -34.79
CA GLN A 11 -3.22 -28.10 -34.97
C GLN A 11 -4.54 -27.48 -34.44
N ARG A 12 -4.60 -26.32 -33.78
CA ARG A 12 -3.72 -25.13 -33.61
C ARG A 12 -4.20 -24.33 -32.35
N PRO A 13 -3.52 -23.24 -31.90
CA PRO A 13 -3.53 -22.76 -30.52
C PRO A 13 -4.73 -21.87 -30.18
N ALA A 14 -5.23 -21.98 -28.95
CA ALA A 14 -6.15 -21.03 -28.36
C ALA A 14 -5.39 -20.09 -27.42
N THR A 15 -5.16 -18.86 -27.91
CA THR A 15 -4.96 -17.67 -27.09
C THR A 15 -6.18 -17.46 -26.19
N ALA A 16 -6.00 -17.38 -24.89
CA ALA A 16 -6.99 -16.80 -23.99
C ALA A 16 -6.26 -16.06 -22.88
N ALA A 17 -6.33 -14.73 -22.95
CA ALA A 17 -5.99 -13.84 -21.86
C ALA A 17 -6.86 -14.21 -20.65
N GLY A 18 -6.21 -14.67 -19.57
CA GLY A 18 -6.87 -14.87 -18.28
C GLY A 18 -7.27 -13.53 -17.71
N ASN A 19 -8.57 -13.28 -17.69
CA ASN A 19 -9.19 -12.13 -17.06
C ASN A 19 -9.22 -12.42 -15.54
N ASP A 20 -8.22 -11.93 -14.80
CA ASP A 20 -8.17 -12.02 -13.33
C ASP A 20 -9.19 -11.04 -12.74
N SER A 21 -10.45 -11.49 -12.67
CA SER A 21 -11.51 -10.90 -11.86
C SER A 21 -12.00 -11.92 -10.84
N ASP A 22 -11.10 -12.35 -9.95
CA ASP A 22 -11.46 -13.14 -8.77
C ASP A 22 -11.61 -12.20 -7.55
N GLU A 23 -12.68 -11.41 -7.57
CA GLU A 23 -13.33 -10.99 -6.33
C GLU A 23 -14.17 -12.17 -5.81
N PRO A 24 -14.19 -12.47 -4.50
CA PRO A 24 -15.07 -13.51 -3.99
C PRO A 24 -16.52 -13.08 -4.23
N THR A 25 -17.19 -13.81 -5.11
CA THR A 25 -18.65 -13.75 -5.29
C THR A 25 -19.31 -14.02 -3.93
N LEU A 26 -20.05 -13.02 -3.44
CA LEU A 26 -20.93 -13.16 -2.29
C LEU A 26 -21.85 -14.38 -2.51
N PRO A 27 -22.03 -15.28 -1.53
CA PRO A 27 -22.94 -16.40 -1.70
C PRO A 27 -24.37 -15.87 -1.85
N GLY A 28 -24.94 -16.09 -3.03
CA GLY A 28 -26.31 -15.74 -3.37
C GLY A 28 -27.29 -16.62 -2.60
N GLY A 29 -28.21 -15.98 -1.88
CA GLY A 29 -29.30 -16.64 -1.18
C GLY A 29 -30.31 -15.68 -0.56
N LEU A 30 -31.37 -15.42 -1.32
CA LEU A 30 -32.75 -15.03 -0.91
C LEU A 30 -33.07 -13.52 -0.72
N ALA A 31 -34.07 -13.10 -1.49
CA ALA A 31 -34.54 -11.76 -1.81
C ALA A 31 -35.20 -10.94 -0.67
N GLY A 32 -34.81 -11.13 0.60
CA GLY A 32 -35.35 -10.40 1.75
C GLY A 32 -34.48 -9.26 2.29
N ASN A 33 -33.15 -9.34 2.11
CA ASN A 33 -32.20 -8.47 2.80
C ASN A 33 -31.89 -7.13 2.08
N GLY A 34 -32.23 -7.03 0.78
CA GLY A 34 -31.93 -5.84 -0.03
C GLY A 34 -32.71 -4.61 0.43
N LEU A 35 -34.01 -4.76 0.70
CA LEU A 35 -34.86 -3.66 1.14
C LEU A 35 -34.48 -3.17 2.54
N GLN A 36 -34.14 -4.09 3.45
CA GLN A 36 -33.72 -3.75 4.81
C GLN A 36 -32.34 -3.07 4.84
N ALA A 37 -31.43 -3.49 3.96
CA ALA A 37 -30.15 -2.80 3.75
C ALA A 37 -30.34 -1.39 3.16
N ILE A 38 -31.24 -1.23 2.18
CA ILE A 38 -31.60 0.07 1.59
C ILE A 38 -32.25 0.99 2.62
N LEU A 39 -33.20 0.50 3.42
CA LEU A 39 -33.84 1.25 4.50
C LEU A 39 -32.85 1.64 5.60
N THR A 40 -31.89 0.77 5.92
CA THR A 40 -30.82 1.08 6.88
C THR A 40 -29.85 2.13 6.34
N LEU A 41 -29.52 2.08 5.04
CA LEU A 41 -28.72 3.09 4.35
C LEU A 41 -29.44 4.44 4.30
N LEU A 42 -30.73 4.45 3.97
CA LEU A 42 -31.57 5.65 3.98
C LEU A 42 -31.71 6.24 5.39
N GLY A 43 -31.95 5.41 6.41
CA GLY A 43 -32.01 5.83 7.80
C GLY A 43 -30.69 6.40 8.32
N LYS A 44 -29.54 5.82 7.93
CA LYS A 44 -28.21 6.37 8.23
C LYS A 44 -27.96 7.69 7.49
N ALA A 45 -28.46 7.84 6.27
CA ALA A 45 -28.33 9.06 5.48
C ALA A 45 -29.16 10.23 6.04
N VAL A 46 -30.37 9.96 6.53
CA VAL A 46 -31.21 10.97 7.21
C VAL A 46 -30.60 11.41 8.54
N ARG A 47 -30.00 10.49 9.31
CA ARG A 47 -29.35 10.82 10.59
C ARG A 47 -28.00 11.55 10.44
N HIS A 48 -27.29 11.31 9.34
CA HIS A 48 -25.98 11.91 9.07
C HIS A 48 -25.86 12.35 7.61
N PRO A 49 -26.58 13.41 7.19
CA PRO A 49 -26.64 13.85 5.80
C PRO A 49 -25.27 14.22 5.24
N ASP A 50 -24.42 14.86 6.06
CA ASP A 50 -23.06 15.23 5.66
C ASP A 50 -22.18 14.02 5.38
N ARG A 51 -22.31 12.94 6.17
CA ARG A 51 -21.58 11.68 5.97
C ARG A 51 -22.10 10.92 4.75
N ALA A 52 -23.40 10.98 4.48
CA ALA A 52 -23.98 10.38 3.28
C ALA A 52 -23.54 11.10 2.01
N LEU A 53 -23.53 12.43 2.03
CA LEU A 53 -23.01 13.26 0.96
C LEU A 53 -21.51 13.01 0.73
N LEU A 54 -20.71 12.98 1.80
CA LEU A 54 -19.28 12.64 1.74
C LEU A 54 -19.07 11.26 1.09
N ARG A 55 -19.80 10.24 1.52
CA ARG A 55 -19.73 8.89 0.93
C ARG A 55 -20.10 8.87 -0.55
N LEU A 56 -21.13 9.62 -0.96
CA LEU A 56 -21.54 9.70 -2.35
C LEU A 56 -20.47 10.39 -3.21
N LEU A 57 -19.90 11.50 -2.72
CA LEU A 57 -18.83 12.23 -3.40
C LEU A 57 -17.55 11.39 -3.52
N LEU A 58 -17.15 10.69 -2.45
CA LEU A 58 -16.00 9.77 -2.46
C LEU A 58 -16.23 8.59 -3.41
N ARG A 59 -17.42 7.97 -3.40
CA ARG A 59 -17.77 6.88 -4.34
C ARG A 59 -17.72 7.33 -5.79
N GLY A 60 -18.27 8.51 -6.11
CA GLY A 60 -18.20 9.07 -7.45
C GLY A 60 -16.78 9.39 -7.92
N ARG A 61 -15.89 9.76 -6.98
CA ARG A 61 -14.46 10.05 -7.27
C ARG A 61 -13.64 8.77 -7.47
N LEU A 62 -13.93 7.71 -6.71
CA LEU A 62 -13.26 6.41 -6.80
C LEU A 62 -13.73 5.60 -8.02
N ALA A 63 -15.04 5.59 -8.30
CA ALA A 63 -15.64 4.83 -9.40
C ALA A 63 -15.18 5.25 -10.82
N ARG A 64 -14.48 6.38 -10.94
CA ARG A 64 -13.93 6.90 -12.21
C ARG A 64 -12.50 6.43 -12.50
N THR A 65 -11.92 5.60 -11.65
CA THR A 65 -10.50 5.24 -11.75
C THR A 65 -10.37 3.75 -12.00
N SER A 66 -9.87 3.37 -13.17
CA SER A 66 -9.56 1.97 -13.47
C SER A 66 -8.29 1.55 -12.70
N LEU A 67 -8.37 0.50 -11.89
CA LEU A 67 -7.20 -0.04 -11.17
C LEU A 67 -6.06 -0.42 -12.11
N SER A 68 -6.37 -0.90 -13.32
CA SER A 68 -5.36 -1.24 -14.32
C SER A 68 -4.66 0.00 -14.88
N GLU A 69 -5.38 1.12 -15.05
CA GLU A 69 -4.79 2.39 -15.48
C GLU A 69 -3.91 3.01 -14.39
N GLU A 70 -4.37 2.99 -13.13
CA GLU A 70 -3.59 3.44 -11.98
C GLU A 70 -2.29 2.63 -11.82
N ARG A 71 -2.39 1.30 -11.93
CA ARG A 71 -1.21 0.43 -11.95
C ARG A 71 -0.28 0.78 -13.11
N ALA A 72 -0.79 0.93 -14.32
CA ALA A 72 0.05 1.29 -15.47
C ALA A 72 0.75 2.66 -15.26
N ARG A 73 0.10 3.62 -14.62
CA ARG A 73 0.71 4.91 -14.23
C ARG A 73 1.79 4.74 -13.16
N LEU A 74 1.56 3.89 -12.17
CA LEU A 74 2.53 3.56 -11.12
C LEU A 74 3.79 2.95 -11.74
N LEU A 75 3.64 1.91 -12.57
CA LEU A 75 4.77 1.23 -13.20
C LEU A 75 5.59 2.17 -14.08
N ARG A 76 4.94 3.02 -14.89
CA ARG A 76 5.65 4.04 -15.68
C ARG A 76 6.44 5.01 -14.81
N TRP A 77 5.88 5.44 -13.69
CA TRP A 77 6.56 6.38 -12.80
C TRP A 77 7.74 5.72 -12.08
N VAL A 78 7.57 4.51 -11.55
CA VAL A 78 8.67 3.75 -10.92
C VAL A 78 9.81 3.52 -11.91
N SER A 79 9.49 3.10 -13.14
CA SER A 79 10.50 2.95 -14.20
C SER A 79 11.22 4.26 -14.52
N ALA A 80 10.47 5.36 -14.66
CA ALA A 80 11.06 6.65 -15.00
C ALA A 80 11.84 7.28 -13.84
N GLN A 81 11.48 7.00 -12.60
CA GLN A 81 12.13 7.57 -11.41
C GLN A 81 13.42 6.83 -11.07
N PHE A 82 13.43 5.50 -11.14
CA PHE A 82 14.55 4.68 -10.69
C PHE A 82 15.36 4.05 -11.83
N GLY A 83 14.95 4.24 -13.09
CA GLY A 83 15.65 3.67 -14.24
C GLY A 83 15.56 2.14 -14.33
N VAL A 84 14.49 1.54 -13.78
CA VAL A 84 14.29 0.08 -13.69
C VAL A 84 13.15 -0.42 -14.60
N ASP A 85 13.12 -1.72 -14.88
CA ASP A 85 11.95 -2.38 -15.46
C ASP A 85 10.90 -2.68 -14.38
N ALA A 86 9.99 -1.74 -14.12
CA ALA A 86 8.93 -1.90 -13.15
C ALA A 86 7.91 -2.98 -13.55
N GLN A 87 7.77 -3.30 -14.85
CA GLN A 87 6.90 -4.39 -15.30
C GLN A 87 7.47 -5.74 -14.86
N ALA A 88 8.78 -5.92 -14.99
CA ALA A 88 9.46 -7.11 -14.47
C ALA A 88 9.32 -7.22 -12.94
N LEU A 89 9.52 -6.12 -12.19
CA LEU A 89 9.32 -6.10 -10.73
C LEU A 89 7.88 -6.46 -10.33
N HIS A 90 6.89 -5.97 -11.09
CA HIS A 90 5.48 -6.31 -10.88
C HIS A 90 5.17 -7.77 -11.21
N ALA A 91 5.69 -8.30 -12.31
CA ALA A 91 5.53 -9.72 -12.65
C ALA A 91 6.12 -10.62 -11.55
N GLU A 92 7.28 -10.24 -11.00
CA GLU A 92 7.89 -10.93 -9.86
C GLU A 92 6.98 -10.88 -8.62
N TYR A 93 6.47 -9.71 -8.25
CA TYR A 93 5.54 -9.57 -7.12
C TYR A 93 4.29 -10.44 -7.30
N VAL A 94 3.65 -10.38 -8.47
CA VAL A 94 2.42 -11.12 -8.79
C VAL A 94 2.61 -12.64 -8.66
N THR A 95 3.78 -13.13 -9.06
CA THR A 95 4.13 -14.56 -9.06
C THR A 95 4.83 -15.03 -7.77
N SER A 96 5.15 -14.11 -6.85
CA SER A 96 5.86 -14.42 -5.61
C SER A 96 5.07 -15.34 -4.67
N GLY A 97 5.80 -16.17 -3.90
CA GLY A 97 5.23 -16.94 -2.78
C GLY A 97 4.63 -16.01 -1.73
N PHE A 98 5.35 -14.93 -1.41
CA PHE A 98 4.92 -13.89 -0.47
C PHE A 98 3.50 -13.37 -0.79
N ARG A 99 3.22 -12.93 -2.02
CA ARG A 99 1.91 -12.38 -2.37
C ARG A 99 0.79 -13.41 -2.16
N ARG A 100 1.03 -14.68 -2.49
CA ARG A 100 0.05 -15.76 -2.31
C ARG A 100 -0.21 -16.03 -0.82
N GLU A 101 0.85 -16.14 -0.03
CA GLU A 101 0.78 -16.39 1.41
C GLU A 101 0.14 -15.21 2.14
N PHE A 102 0.55 -13.98 1.84
CA PHE A 102 -0.07 -12.76 2.37
C PHE A 102 -1.56 -12.71 2.03
N ALA A 103 -1.94 -13.00 0.77
CA ALA A 103 -3.35 -13.02 0.39
C ALA A 103 -4.14 -14.10 1.15
N ALA A 104 -3.53 -15.25 1.43
CA ALA A 104 -4.15 -16.28 2.28
C ALA A 104 -4.31 -15.81 3.72
N ARG A 105 -3.24 -15.30 4.34
CA ARG A 105 -3.25 -14.80 5.71
C ARG A 105 -4.22 -13.64 5.89
N ARG A 106 -4.31 -12.72 4.92
CA ARG A 106 -5.26 -11.61 4.94
C ARG A 106 -6.71 -12.09 4.89
N ARG A 107 -7.02 -13.23 4.25
CA ARG A 107 -8.39 -13.78 4.24
C ARG A 107 -8.85 -14.20 5.64
N GLU A 108 -7.92 -14.62 6.51
CA GLU A 108 -8.22 -15.00 7.89
C GLU A 108 -8.77 -13.84 8.72
N LEU A 109 -8.49 -12.58 8.33
CA LEU A 109 -9.13 -11.42 8.96
C LEU A 109 -10.67 -11.51 8.92
N TRP A 110 -11.24 -12.12 7.88
CA TRP A 110 -12.69 -12.31 7.77
C TRP A 110 -13.26 -13.32 8.77
N GLU A 111 -12.43 -14.12 9.43
CA GLU A 111 -12.84 -15.02 10.51
C GLU A 111 -13.08 -14.25 11.83
N TYR A 112 -12.55 -13.04 11.96
CA TYR A 112 -12.72 -12.19 13.14
C TYR A 112 -14.00 -11.35 13.08
N THR A 113 -14.73 -11.32 14.20
CA THR A 113 -15.94 -10.50 14.36
C THR A 113 -15.59 -9.09 14.82
N GLY A 114 -16.25 -8.06 14.28
CA GLY A 114 -16.07 -6.67 14.71
C GLY A 114 -15.29 -5.80 13.72
N PRO A 115 -14.99 -4.53 14.06
CA PRO A 115 -14.26 -3.61 13.18
C PRO A 115 -12.81 -4.03 12.90
N GLN A 116 -12.25 -4.97 13.66
CA GLN A 116 -10.85 -5.41 13.60
C GLN A 116 -10.50 -6.20 12.32
N ARG A 117 -11.49 -6.67 11.56
CA ARG A 117 -11.25 -7.19 10.20
C ARG A 117 -11.08 -6.09 9.15
N LEU A 118 -11.36 -4.85 9.52
CA LEU A 118 -11.28 -3.66 8.67
C LEU A 118 -10.02 -2.88 9.04
N GLY A 119 -9.44 -2.16 8.10
CA GLY A 119 -8.29 -1.28 8.36
C GLY A 119 -7.02 -1.62 7.60
N THR A 120 -6.97 -2.72 6.84
CA THR A 120 -5.83 -2.92 5.92
C THR A 120 -6.02 -2.07 4.67
N SER A 121 -4.96 -1.36 4.28
CA SER A 121 -4.90 -0.54 3.06
C SER A 121 -5.21 -1.36 1.80
N ASP A 122 -5.56 -0.68 0.71
CA ASP A 122 -5.99 -1.38 -0.50
C ASP A 122 -4.83 -2.18 -1.16
N PRO A 123 -5.11 -3.24 -1.94
CA PRO A 123 -4.08 -4.07 -2.55
C PRO A 123 -3.07 -3.31 -3.41
N LEU A 124 -3.48 -2.25 -4.10
CA LEU A 124 -2.60 -1.49 -4.99
C LEU A 124 -1.64 -0.60 -4.18
N SER A 125 -2.08 -0.08 -3.04
CA SER A 125 -1.21 0.67 -2.11
C SER A 125 -0.05 -0.20 -1.59
N HIS A 126 -0.34 -1.44 -1.18
CA HIS A 126 0.70 -2.38 -0.76
C HIS A 126 1.61 -2.85 -1.89
N GLU A 127 1.05 -3.08 -3.08
CA GLU A 127 1.81 -3.37 -4.29
C GLU A 127 2.79 -2.23 -4.61
N ALA A 128 2.35 -0.97 -4.49
CA ALA A 128 3.20 0.19 -4.71
C ALA A 128 4.39 0.24 -3.74
N LEU A 129 4.17 -0.05 -2.46
CA LEU A 129 5.25 -0.13 -1.46
C LEU A 129 6.29 -1.20 -1.85
N TYR A 130 5.84 -2.40 -2.21
CA TYR A 130 6.75 -3.45 -2.66
C TYR A 130 7.58 -3.00 -3.87
N LEU A 131 6.93 -2.45 -4.90
CA LEU A 131 7.60 -2.03 -6.13
C LEU A 131 8.61 -0.90 -5.91
N VAL A 132 8.26 0.07 -5.08
CA VAL A 132 9.13 1.22 -4.79
C VAL A 132 10.33 0.79 -3.96
N VAL A 133 10.15 -0.05 -2.94
CA VAL A 133 11.28 -0.59 -2.16
C VAL A 133 12.19 -1.45 -3.04
N ARG A 134 11.62 -2.25 -3.94
CA ARG A 134 12.39 -3.04 -4.92
C ARG A 134 13.20 -2.18 -5.89
N ALA A 135 12.64 -1.06 -6.33
CA ALA A 135 13.27 -0.15 -7.27
C ALA A 135 14.34 0.74 -6.61
N ALA A 136 14.00 1.34 -5.46
CA ALA A 136 14.85 2.28 -4.73
C ALA A 136 15.94 1.60 -3.91
N ARG A 137 15.76 0.32 -3.55
CA ARG A 137 16.67 -0.47 -2.72
C ARG A 137 17.11 0.25 -1.43
N PRO A 138 16.17 0.76 -0.62
CA PRO A 138 16.51 1.50 0.59
C PRO A 138 17.21 0.59 1.61
N ARG A 139 18.19 1.14 2.34
CA ARG A 139 18.87 0.46 3.45
C ARG A 139 18.18 0.77 4.78
N VAL A 140 17.63 1.97 4.94
CA VAL A 140 16.90 2.40 6.14
C VAL A 140 15.51 2.90 5.75
N VAL A 141 14.49 2.13 6.14
CA VAL A 141 13.08 2.50 5.98
C VAL A 141 12.48 2.82 7.34
N ILE A 142 11.76 3.93 7.45
CA ILE A 142 10.91 4.22 8.61
C ILE A 142 9.45 4.23 8.17
N GLU A 143 8.56 3.59 8.94
CA GLU A 143 7.11 3.77 8.80
C GLU A 143 6.46 4.19 10.12
N THR A 144 5.36 4.95 10.02
CA THR A 144 4.48 5.29 11.15
C THR A 144 3.08 4.78 10.87
N GLY A 145 2.48 4.08 11.82
CA GLY A 145 1.21 3.38 11.62
C GLY A 145 1.42 2.01 10.97
N VAL A 146 1.22 0.95 11.76
CA VAL A 146 1.50 -0.45 11.43
C VAL A 146 0.20 -1.25 11.38
N LEU A 147 -0.69 -1.01 12.34
CA LEU A 147 -1.91 -1.76 12.59
C LEU A 147 -1.63 -3.27 12.71
N TYR A 148 -1.84 -4.05 11.64
CA TYR A 148 -1.63 -5.50 11.61
C TYR A 148 -0.44 -5.92 10.73
N GLY A 149 0.36 -4.94 10.28
CA GLY A 149 1.62 -5.16 9.56
C GLY A 149 1.46 -5.38 8.06
N ALA A 150 0.38 -4.86 7.45
CA ALA A 150 0.13 -5.05 6.01
C ALA A 150 1.18 -4.32 5.15
N ALA A 151 1.43 -3.03 5.44
CA ALA A 151 2.48 -2.24 4.81
C ALA A 151 3.87 -2.82 5.15
N SER A 152 4.12 -3.08 6.43
CA SER A 152 5.37 -3.65 6.94
C SER A 152 5.74 -4.94 6.22
N ALA A 153 4.78 -5.87 6.05
CA ALA A 153 5.01 -7.12 5.35
C ALA A 153 5.48 -6.93 3.91
N HIS A 154 4.91 -5.96 3.17
CA HIS A 154 5.30 -5.69 1.78
C HIS A 154 6.67 -5.01 1.69
N ILE A 155 6.94 -4.05 2.58
CA ILE A 155 8.25 -3.41 2.68
C ILE A 155 9.32 -4.46 3.02
N LEU A 156 9.10 -5.27 4.05
CA LEU A 156 10.04 -6.32 4.47
C LEU A 156 10.24 -7.38 3.38
N ALA A 157 9.19 -7.79 2.67
CA ALA A 157 9.30 -8.74 1.57
C ALA A 157 10.17 -8.18 0.44
N ALA A 158 10.03 -6.89 0.14
CA ALA A 158 10.86 -6.21 -0.85
C ALA A 158 12.31 -6.04 -0.40
N LEU A 159 12.55 -5.66 0.87
CA LEU A 159 13.90 -5.60 1.46
C LEU A 159 14.60 -6.96 1.44
N ALA A 160 13.90 -8.02 1.86
CA ALA A 160 14.41 -9.38 1.81
C ALA A 160 14.77 -9.82 0.37
N ARG A 161 13.95 -9.43 -0.62
CA ARG A 161 14.24 -9.68 -2.05
C ARG A 161 15.40 -8.87 -2.59
N ASN A 162 15.63 -7.67 -2.07
CA ASN A 162 16.82 -6.89 -2.37
C ASN A 162 18.09 -7.47 -1.72
N GLY A 163 17.92 -8.27 -0.65
CA GLY A 163 19.01 -8.83 0.14
C GLY A 163 19.58 -7.86 1.19
N GLU A 164 19.06 -6.63 1.25
CA GLU A 164 19.58 -5.55 2.07
C GLU A 164 18.48 -4.68 2.66
N GLY A 165 18.85 -3.94 3.70
CA GLY A 165 18.01 -2.95 4.37
C GLY A 165 17.19 -3.48 5.52
N GLU A 166 16.72 -2.54 6.33
CA GLU A 166 15.97 -2.72 7.57
C GLU A 166 14.76 -1.77 7.62
N LEU A 167 13.68 -2.24 8.25
CA LEU A 167 12.48 -1.45 8.52
C LEU A 167 12.41 -1.14 10.02
N PHE A 168 12.19 0.13 10.32
CA PHE A 168 11.87 0.63 11.66
C PHE A 168 10.43 1.14 11.65
N SER A 169 9.55 0.50 12.39
CA SER A 169 8.15 0.90 12.46
C SER A 169 7.83 1.50 13.82
N ILE A 170 6.96 2.51 13.84
CA ILE A 170 6.40 3.10 15.06
C ILE A 170 4.88 2.98 15.02
N ASP A 171 4.31 2.43 16.07
CA ASP A 171 2.85 2.45 16.28
C ASP A 171 2.49 2.49 17.76
N LEU A 172 1.25 2.92 18.03
CA LEU A 172 0.68 2.89 19.36
C LEU A 172 0.52 1.44 19.87
N PRO A 173 0.43 1.23 21.20
CA PRO A 173 0.07 -0.07 21.73
C PRO A 173 -1.26 -0.54 21.15
N HIS A 174 -1.32 -1.79 20.69
CA HIS A 174 -2.57 -2.42 20.27
C HIS A 174 -3.53 -2.53 21.45
N GLN A 175 -4.81 -2.37 21.19
CA GLN A 175 -5.85 -2.60 22.20
C GLN A 175 -6.04 -4.12 22.40
N PRO A 176 -6.51 -4.59 23.58
CA PRO A 176 -6.68 -6.02 23.85
C PRO A 176 -7.53 -6.79 22.83
N GLU A 177 -8.46 -6.10 22.17
CA GLU A 177 -9.33 -6.63 21.13
C GLU A 177 -8.71 -6.63 19.71
N GLU A 178 -7.57 -5.98 19.52
CA GLU A 178 -6.88 -5.85 18.24
C GLU A 178 -5.90 -7.00 18.02
N LEU A 179 -5.70 -7.36 16.76
CA LEU A 179 -4.65 -8.30 16.37
C LEU A 179 -3.27 -7.68 16.61
N PRO A 180 -2.24 -8.51 16.85
CA PRO A 180 -0.90 -7.99 17.04
C PRO A 180 -0.37 -7.36 15.75
N HIS A 181 0.56 -6.41 15.92
CA HIS A 181 1.21 -5.68 14.81
C HIS A 181 1.87 -6.57 13.76
N ASP A 182 2.25 -7.78 14.15
CA ASP A 182 2.96 -8.73 13.32
C ASP A 182 2.04 -9.78 12.68
N PHE A 183 0.71 -9.66 12.82
CA PHE A 183 -0.27 -10.66 12.38
C PHE A 183 -0.15 -11.01 10.90
N LEU A 184 0.08 -10.01 10.04
CA LEU A 184 0.28 -10.18 8.60
C LEU A 184 1.76 -10.28 8.19
N VAL A 185 2.69 -10.17 9.14
CA VAL A 185 4.14 -10.19 8.87
C VAL A 185 4.67 -11.62 9.00
N PRO A 186 5.09 -12.26 7.89
CA PRO A 186 5.72 -13.58 7.92
C PRO A 186 6.90 -13.62 8.88
N HIS A 187 7.04 -14.72 9.63
CA HIS A 187 8.03 -14.83 10.70
C HIS A 187 9.47 -14.64 10.19
N GLU A 188 9.79 -15.22 9.04
CA GLU A 188 11.09 -15.16 8.38
C GLU A 188 11.50 -13.74 7.94
N LEU A 189 10.54 -12.82 7.78
CA LEU A 189 10.82 -11.44 7.38
C LEU A 189 11.13 -10.53 8.57
N ARG A 190 10.84 -10.97 9.81
CA ARG A 190 10.95 -10.15 11.02
C ARG A 190 12.40 -9.87 11.44
N GLU A 191 13.37 -10.63 10.92
CA GLU A 191 14.79 -10.42 11.22
C GLU A 191 15.28 -9.02 10.80
N ARG A 192 14.63 -8.40 9.81
CA ARG A 192 14.94 -7.06 9.29
C ARG A 192 14.07 -5.97 9.90
N TRP A 193 13.28 -6.31 10.93
CA TRP A 193 12.23 -5.44 11.44
C TRP A 193 12.47 -5.05 12.89
N THR A 194 12.44 -3.76 13.15
CA THR A 194 12.38 -3.20 14.51
C THR A 194 11.07 -2.47 14.71
N LEU A 195 10.20 -3.01 15.57
CA LEU A 195 8.95 -2.36 15.99
C LEU A 195 9.16 -1.57 17.29
N ILE A 196 8.83 -0.29 17.27
CA ILE A 196 8.85 0.61 18.42
C ILE A 196 7.40 0.92 18.80
N VAL A 197 6.98 0.40 19.95
CA VAL A 197 5.61 0.64 20.45
C VAL A 197 5.60 1.94 21.25
N GLY A 198 4.99 2.99 20.70
CA GLY A 198 4.93 4.32 21.29
C GLY A 198 4.29 5.38 20.39
N ASP A 199 4.11 6.58 20.93
CA ASP A 199 3.57 7.73 20.19
C ASP A 199 4.64 8.27 19.23
N SER A 200 4.30 8.38 17.93
CA SER A 200 5.23 8.89 16.91
C SER A 200 5.77 10.27 17.27
N ARG A 201 5.00 11.12 17.97
CA ARG A 201 5.44 12.44 18.47
C ARG A 201 6.66 12.39 19.39
N ARG A 202 6.92 11.25 20.03
CA ARG A 202 8.05 11.03 20.93
C ARG A 202 9.13 10.16 20.29
N GLU A 203 8.70 9.08 19.65
CA GLU A 203 9.62 8.06 19.15
C GLU A 203 10.27 8.45 17.82
N LEU A 204 9.55 9.15 16.93
CA LEU A 204 10.06 9.48 15.59
C LEU A 204 11.28 10.42 15.66
N PRO A 205 11.29 11.54 16.41
CA PRO A 205 12.48 12.39 16.50
C PRO A 205 13.70 11.63 17.04
N THR A 206 13.49 10.83 18.09
CA THR A 206 14.54 10.02 18.72
C THR A 206 15.13 8.99 17.74
N LEU A 207 14.26 8.33 16.97
CA LEU A 207 14.66 7.36 15.96
C LEU A 207 15.44 8.03 14.81
N VAL A 208 14.92 9.15 14.30
CA VAL A 208 15.53 9.92 13.21
C VAL A 208 16.93 10.39 13.59
N ASP A 209 17.11 10.90 14.82
CA ASP A 209 18.42 11.31 15.32
C ASP A 209 19.39 10.14 15.48
N ARG A 210 18.89 8.98 15.93
CA ARG A 210 19.70 7.76 16.09
C ARG A 210 20.19 7.19 14.76
N LEU A 211 19.32 7.16 13.74
CA LEU A 211 19.64 6.58 12.44
C LEU A 211 20.50 7.53 11.59
N GLY A 212 20.30 8.84 11.74
CA GLY A 212 21.11 9.87 11.09
C GLY A 212 20.77 10.12 9.63
N ALA A 213 20.64 9.05 8.82
CA ALA A 213 20.26 9.08 7.41
C ALA A 213 19.17 8.05 7.12
N ILE A 214 18.19 8.43 6.29
CA ILE A 214 16.99 7.65 5.98
C ILE A 214 16.82 7.57 4.46
N ASP A 215 16.55 6.38 3.94
CA ASP A 215 16.34 6.17 2.49
C ASP A 215 14.86 6.22 2.11
N MET A 216 13.97 5.85 3.03
CA MET A 216 12.53 5.89 2.78
C MET A 216 11.72 6.18 4.04
N PHE A 217 10.69 7.01 3.90
CA PHE A 217 9.66 7.22 4.93
C PHE A 217 8.28 6.88 4.41
N HIS A 218 7.49 6.18 5.22
CA HIS A 218 6.10 5.84 4.95
C HIS A 218 5.17 6.32 6.08
N HIS A 219 4.25 7.22 5.75
CA HIS A 219 3.20 7.66 6.67
C HIS A 219 1.91 6.85 6.47
N ASP A 220 1.44 6.19 7.52
CA ASP A 220 0.11 5.55 7.62
C ASP A 220 -0.49 5.69 9.05
N SER A 221 -0.13 6.75 9.77
CA SER A 221 -0.53 7.00 11.16
C SER A 221 -1.78 7.90 11.27
N LEU A 222 -1.71 9.02 12.00
CA LEU A 222 -2.82 9.95 12.14
C LEU A 222 -2.88 10.92 10.95
N HIS A 223 -3.94 10.81 10.14
CA HIS A 223 -4.13 11.59 8.91
C HIS A 223 -4.66 13.03 9.11
N THR A 224 -4.36 13.67 10.25
CA THR A 224 -4.61 15.12 10.36
C THR A 224 -3.54 15.89 9.61
N PHE A 225 -3.92 17.03 9.01
CA PHE A 225 -2.98 17.85 8.26
C PHE A 225 -1.75 18.22 9.10
N GLU A 226 -1.97 18.62 10.35
CA GLU A 226 -0.93 19.03 11.28
C GLU A 226 -0.01 17.88 11.70
N HIS A 227 -0.54 16.65 11.81
CA HIS A 227 0.27 15.48 12.17
C HIS A 227 1.11 15.01 10.99
N MET A 228 0.51 14.86 9.81
CA MET A 228 1.22 14.53 8.58
C MET A 228 2.34 15.53 8.27
N THR A 229 2.03 16.83 8.28
CA THR A 229 3.04 17.88 8.04
C THR A 229 4.19 17.78 9.04
N TRP A 230 3.89 17.56 10.32
CA TRP A 230 4.92 17.42 11.35
C TRP A 230 5.81 16.19 11.13
N GLU A 231 5.26 15.02 10.78
CA GLU A 231 6.07 13.82 10.49
C GLU A 231 6.99 14.06 9.29
N PHE A 232 6.45 14.65 8.21
CA PHE A 232 7.25 15.00 7.04
C PHE A 232 8.36 15.99 7.36
N GLU A 233 8.07 17.06 8.11
CA GLU A 233 9.07 18.05 8.53
C GLU A 233 10.12 17.46 9.48
N THR A 234 9.75 16.46 10.28
CA THR A 234 10.68 15.77 11.19
C THR A 234 11.66 14.89 10.42
N VAL A 235 11.19 14.17 9.41
CA VAL A 235 12.01 13.17 8.69
C VAL A 235 12.79 13.80 7.54
N PHE A 236 12.22 14.76 6.82
CA PHE A 236 12.78 15.31 5.59
C PHE A 236 14.23 15.81 5.70
N PRO A 237 14.68 16.47 6.80
CA PRO A 237 16.07 16.89 6.95
C PRO A 237 17.09 15.74 7.01
N ARG A 238 16.65 14.52 7.30
CA ARG A 238 17.49 13.30 7.34
C ARG A 238 17.24 12.36 6.15
N LEU A 239 16.31 12.70 5.27
CA LEU A 239 16.03 11.92 4.07
C LEU A 239 17.18 12.12 3.09
N ASN A 240 17.73 11.02 2.57
CA ASN A 240 18.81 11.05 1.60
C ASN A 240 18.38 11.75 0.30
N PRO A 241 19.33 12.28 -0.51
CA PRO A 241 19.02 12.93 -1.78
C PRO A 241 18.25 12.06 -2.78
N ASP A 242 18.40 10.73 -2.69
CA ASP A 242 17.65 9.77 -3.53
C ASP A 242 16.48 9.13 -2.77
N GLY A 243 16.16 9.69 -1.61
CA GLY A 243 15.20 9.13 -0.69
C GLY A 243 13.76 9.25 -1.17
N VAL A 244 12.94 8.33 -0.69
CA VAL A 244 11.53 8.21 -1.04
C VAL A 244 10.67 8.65 0.12
N LEU A 245 9.70 9.53 -0.16
CA LEU A 245 8.62 9.86 0.74
C LEU A 245 7.33 9.21 0.24
N SER A 246 6.61 8.51 1.11
CA SER A 246 5.33 7.89 0.79
C SER A 246 4.30 8.14 1.88
N SER A 247 3.03 8.20 1.50
CA SER A 247 1.92 8.41 2.42
C SER A 247 0.71 7.65 1.95
N HIS A 248 0.03 6.99 2.86
CA HIS A 248 -1.32 6.49 2.65
C HIS A 248 -2.35 7.62 2.89
N ASP A 249 -3.62 7.37 2.57
CA ASP A 249 -4.77 8.27 2.74
C ASP A 249 -4.69 9.67 2.11
N VAL A 250 -3.98 9.81 0.97
CA VAL A 250 -3.77 11.13 0.33
C VAL A 250 -4.98 11.67 -0.43
N ARG A 251 -6.06 10.89 -0.59
CA ARG A 251 -7.30 11.30 -1.27
C ARG A 251 -8.54 11.24 -0.39
N ILE A 252 -8.40 10.84 0.88
CA ILE A 252 -9.52 10.83 1.82
C ILE A 252 -9.77 12.24 2.35
N ALA A 253 -11.05 12.61 2.42
CA ALA A 253 -11.51 13.75 3.18
C ALA A 253 -12.32 13.20 4.36
N HIS A 254 -11.98 13.59 5.60
CA HIS A 254 -12.68 13.10 6.79
C HIS A 254 -13.96 13.90 7.07
N SER A 255 -14.14 15.02 6.37
CA SER A 255 -15.35 15.84 6.40
C SER A 255 -15.66 16.47 5.04
N VAL A 256 -16.93 16.88 4.83
CA VAL A 256 -17.34 17.62 3.62
C VAL A 256 -16.54 18.92 3.46
N ARG A 257 -16.15 19.55 4.57
CA ARG A 257 -15.33 20.78 4.60
C ARG A 257 -13.91 20.53 4.08
N GLU A 258 -13.40 19.31 4.23
CA GLU A 258 -12.07 18.91 3.78
C GLU A 258 -12.02 18.45 2.33
N ILE A 259 -13.16 18.24 1.65
CA ILE A 259 -13.18 17.76 0.25
C ILE A 259 -12.40 18.68 -0.70
N PHE A 260 -12.35 19.98 -0.37
CA PHE A 260 -11.60 21.00 -1.12
C PHE A 260 -10.25 21.33 -0.49
N ARG A 261 -9.94 20.80 0.70
CA ARG A 261 -8.62 20.96 1.29
C ARG A 261 -7.63 20.04 0.58
N ARG A 262 -6.46 20.59 0.31
CA ARG A 262 -5.34 19.84 -0.23
C ARG A 262 -4.75 18.97 0.88
N ASN A 263 -4.40 17.73 0.57
CA ASN A 263 -3.78 16.84 1.54
C ASN A 263 -2.36 17.34 1.89
N ALA A 264 -1.95 17.14 3.15
CA ALA A 264 -0.65 17.57 3.66
C ALA A 264 0.53 17.05 2.82
N PHE A 265 0.44 15.82 2.32
CA PHE A 265 1.45 15.23 1.44
C PHE A 265 1.68 16.08 0.19
N GLN A 266 0.61 16.45 -0.51
CA GLN A 266 0.69 17.25 -1.74
C GLN A 266 1.27 18.64 -1.48
N VAL A 267 0.82 19.28 -0.40
CA VAL A 267 1.30 20.60 0.01
C VAL A 267 2.77 20.56 0.39
N PHE A 268 3.18 19.53 1.13
CA PHE A 268 4.57 19.33 1.52
C PHE A 268 5.46 19.12 0.30
N CYS A 269 5.08 18.21 -0.60
CA CYS A 269 5.86 17.91 -1.80
C CYS A 269 6.06 19.15 -2.69
N GLU A 270 5.04 19.97 -2.88
CA GLU A 270 5.18 21.22 -3.66
C GLU A 270 6.08 22.24 -2.99
N ARG A 271 5.97 22.41 -1.67
CA ARG A 271 6.82 23.34 -0.91
C ARG A 271 8.29 22.96 -0.99
N GLN A 272 8.59 21.66 -0.97
CA GLN A 272 9.95 21.13 -1.04
C GLN A 272 10.43 20.88 -2.48
N GLY A 273 9.60 21.17 -3.50
CA GLY A 273 9.97 20.95 -4.90
C GLY A 273 10.14 19.46 -5.28
N LEU A 274 9.48 18.54 -4.56
CA LEU A 274 9.56 17.11 -4.83
C LEU A 274 8.76 16.74 -6.08
N ARG A 275 9.27 15.76 -6.83
CA ARG A 275 8.49 15.10 -7.86
C ARG A 275 7.58 14.07 -7.20
N TRP A 276 6.27 14.23 -7.33
CA TRP A 276 5.31 13.36 -6.67
C TRP A 276 4.21 12.88 -7.62
N SER A 277 3.57 11.77 -7.24
CA SER A 277 2.36 11.29 -7.87
C SER A 277 1.43 10.65 -6.83
N THR A 278 0.18 10.46 -7.22
CA THR A 278 -0.81 9.78 -6.39
C THR A 278 -1.44 8.65 -7.19
N TYR A 279 -1.57 7.49 -6.53
CA TYR A 279 -2.08 6.25 -7.08
C TYR A 279 -3.12 5.69 -6.15
N HIS A 280 -4.34 5.51 -6.67
CA HIS A 280 -5.48 5.20 -5.81
C HIS A 280 -5.52 6.15 -4.60
N ASN A 281 -5.26 5.69 -3.37
CA ASN A 281 -5.27 6.48 -2.15
C ASN A 281 -3.87 6.70 -1.53
N SER A 282 -2.81 6.36 -2.27
CA SER A 282 -1.42 6.50 -1.83
C SER A 282 -0.69 7.59 -2.61
N GLY A 283 0.24 8.26 -1.93
CA GLY A 283 1.16 9.24 -2.50
C GLY A 283 2.59 8.71 -2.48
N LEU A 284 3.32 8.97 -3.55
CA LEU A 284 4.75 8.69 -3.69
C LEU A 284 5.47 9.95 -4.15
N ALA A 285 6.58 10.27 -3.51
CA ALA A 285 7.42 11.41 -3.82
C ALA A 285 8.89 11.03 -3.73
N ALA A 286 9.68 11.62 -4.61
CA ALA A 286 11.13 11.52 -4.62
C ALA A 286 11.70 12.87 -5.07
N LEU A 287 12.97 13.10 -4.81
CA LEU A 287 13.65 14.29 -5.31
C LEU A 287 13.76 14.24 -6.84
N ALA A 288 13.66 15.40 -7.47
CA ALA A 288 13.48 15.53 -8.92
C ALA A 288 14.66 15.01 -9.75
N ASP A 289 15.87 14.96 -9.15
CA ASP A 289 17.14 14.62 -9.80
C ASP A 289 17.86 13.46 -9.12
N ALA A 290 17.15 12.42 -8.67
CA ALA A 290 17.82 11.19 -8.23
C ALA A 290 18.64 10.62 -9.41
N PRO A 291 19.98 10.51 -9.33
CA PRO A 291 20.77 9.97 -10.42
C PRO A 291 20.35 8.52 -10.65
N VAL A 292 20.05 8.17 -11.90
CA VAL A 292 19.91 6.78 -12.30
C VAL A 292 21.23 6.09 -11.99
N ALA A 293 21.24 5.20 -11.00
CA ALA A 293 22.39 4.36 -10.71
C ALA A 293 22.67 3.54 -11.98
N THR A 294 23.70 3.93 -12.74
CA THR A 294 24.13 3.15 -13.90
C THR A 294 24.62 1.80 -13.38
N PRO A 295 24.10 0.68 -13.92
CA PRO A 295 24.63 -0.62 -13.55
C PRO A 295 26.11 -0.64 -13.94
N GLU A 296 26.99 -0.82 -12.96
CA GLU A 296 28.41 -0.97 -13.21
C GLU A 296 28.61 -2.12 -14.20
N GLY A 297 29.13 -1.77 -15.38
CA GLY A 297 29.47 -2.73 -16.41
C GLY A 297 30.58 -3.64 -15.89
N GLY A 298 30.21 -4.89 -15.65
CA GLY A 298 31.18 -5.98 -15.51
C GLY A 298 32.02 -6.05 -16.78
N SER A 299 33.30 -5.77 -16.63
CA SER A 299 34.36 -6.07 -17.61
C SER A 299 34.84 -7.50 -17.42
#